data_AF-A0A929UJ85-F1
#
_entry.id   AF-A0A929UJ85-F1
#
_cell.length_a   1.000
_cell.length_b   1.000
_cell.length_c   1.000
_cell.angle_alpha   90.00
_cell.angle_beta   90.00
_cell.angle_gamma   90.00
#
_symmetry.space_group_name_H-M   'P 1'
#
loop_
_entity.id
_entity.type
_entity.pdbx_description
1 polymer ?
#
loop_
_entity_poly.entity_id
_entity_poly.type
_entity_poly.pdbx_seq_one_letter_code
_entity_poly.pdbx_strand_id
1 'polypeptide(L)'
;MNRIMISIRKWPYISIFIFMVLLASIMWWLSSLLRSDDLAREVLINLSASFLAVIPTVIFIDKLVERHRKYRLRYATEAAHHAMKQLRDHHLRLALTSFRYYIAAGEPEVYTIDLTNDKRRRYTKALKGILLQHEPKDIAQTLTKDEWHHVADSLSRLRSVALEYIVLYQGILESEQLGRLLTMHNAFQELDFTFNLDANAFLMPLNEWAQNKFANEETAREIYGELEFRVSVALYTYLKALDEFSDEIGGVEL
;
A
#
# COMPACT_ATOMS: atom_id res chain seq x y z
N MET A 1 -4.72 -21.87 6.68
CA MET A 1 -5.87 -22.17 7.57
C MET A 1 -7.14 -21.45 7.08
N ASN A 2 -7.55 -21.61 5.81
CA ASN A 2 -8.57 -20.75 5.16
C ASN A 2 -9.66 -21.50 4.36
N ARG A 3 -9.86 -22.81 4.57
CA ARG A 3 -10.91 -23.59 3.88
C ARG A 3 -12.18 -23.84 4.68
N ILE A 4 -12.22 -23.50 5.97
CA ILE A 4 -13.39 -23.80 6.84
C ILE A 4 -14.38 -22.62 6.91
N MET A 5 -13.95 -21.39 6.59
CA MET A 5 -14.78 -20.19 6.78
C MET A 5 -15.83 -19.93 5.68
N ILE A 6 -15.92 -20.79 4.65
CA ILE A 6 -16.91 -20.65 3.56
C ILE A 6 -18.13 -21.57 3.78
N SER A 7 -18.04 -22.56 4.67
CA SER A 7 -19.11 -23.57 4.87
C SER A 7 -20.25 -23.09 5.79
N ILE A 8 -19.96 -22.24 6.78
CA ILE A 8 -20.93 -21.87 7.83
C ILE A 8 -22.00 -20.89 7.31
N ARG A 9 -21.74 -20.16 6.22
CA ARG A 9 -22.65 -19.11 5.75
C ARG A 9 -23.88 -19.63 5.00
N LYS A 10 -23.86 -20.83 4.41
CA LYS A 10 -25.01 -21.38 3.65
C LYS A 10 -26.08 -22.04 4.53
N TRP A 11 -25.69 -22.52 5.71
CA TRP A 11 -26.56 -23.21 6.65
C TRP A 11 -27.74 -22.38 7.18
N PRO A 12 -27.59 -21.10 7.58
CA PRO A 12 -28.73 -20.33 8.09
C PRO A 12 -29.80 -20.07 7.02
N TYR A 13 -29.45 -19.94 5.74
CA TYR A 13 -30.43 -19.69 4.67
C TYR A 13 -31.31 -20.92 4.40
N ILE A 14 -30.73 -22.12 4.43
CA ILE A 14 -31.47 -23.37 4.26
C ILE A 14 -32.41 -23.56 5.46
N SER A 15 -31.96 -23.29 6.67
CA SER A 15 -32.80 -23.37 7.88
C SER A 15 -33.93 -22.34 7.88
N ILE A 16 -33.67 -21.08 7.52
CA ILE A 16 -34.69 -20.03 7.42
C ILE A 16 -35.70 -20.35 6.31
N PHE A 17 -35.23 -20.85 5.16
CA PHE A 17 -36.10 -21.28 4.06
C PHE A 17 -37.02 -22.42 4.48
N ILE A 18 -36.46 -23.49 5.08
CA ILE A 18 -37.23 -24.63 5.58
C ILE A 18 -38.24 -24.17 6.63
N PHE A 19 -37.84 -23.31 7.56
CA PHE A 19 -38.71 -22.78 8.60
C PHE A 19 -39.87 -21.94 8.04
N MET A 20 -39.60 -21.04 7.09
CA MET A 20 -40.64 -20.21 6.45
C MET A 20 -41.61 -21.05 5.61
N VAL A 21 -41.12 -22.06 4.88
CA VAL A 21 -41.96 -22.99 4.12
C VAL A 21 -42.81 -23.85 5.05
N LEU A 22 -42.26 -24.31 6.18
CA LEU A 22 -43.02 -25.04 7.20
C LEU A 22 -44.12 -24.17 7.81
N LEU A 23 -43.81 -22.93 8.21
CA LEU A 23 -44.80 -21.98 8.73
C LEU A 23 -45.90 -21.70 7.72
N ALA A 24 -45.55 -21.41 6.46
CA ALA A 24 -46.53 -21.17 5.41
C ALA A 24 -47.44 -22.40 5.19
N SER A 25 -46.86 -23.61 5.23
CA SER A 25 -47.58 -24.88 5.07
C SER A 25 -48.51 -25.16 6.26
N ILE A 26 -48.08 -24.89 7.49
CA ILE A 26 -48.90 -25.05 8.70
C ILE A 26 -50.07 -24.05 8.69
N MET A 27 -49.80 -22.77 8.37
CA MET A 27 -50.85 -21.73 8.28
C MET A 27 -51.88 -22.05 7.18
N TRP A 28 -51.41 -22.53 6.02
CA TRP A 28 -52.28 -22.98 4.93
C TRP A 28 -53.14 -24.18 5.33
N TRP A 29 -52.54 -25.16 6.01
CA TRP A 29 -53.25 -26.33 6.50
C TRP A 29 -54.30 -25.97 7.56
N LEU A 30 -53.97 -25.11 8.54
CA LEU A 30 -54.92 -24.60 9.54
C LEU A 30 -56.08 -23.85 8.90
N SER A 31 -55.80 -23.02 7.90
CA SER A 31 -56.83 -22.31 7.11
C SER A 31 -57.82 -23.29 6.44
N SER A 32 -57.33 -24.45 5.96
CA SER A 32 -58.19 -25.47 5.32
C SER A 32 -59.15 -26.19 6.29
N LEU A 33 -58.84 -26.17 7.59
CA LEU A 33 -59.66 -26.75 8.65
C LEU A 33 -60.74 -25.78 9.16
N LEU A 34 -60.53 -24.48 9.03
CA LEU A 34 -61.43 -23.41 9.47
C LEU A 34 -62.49 -23.08 8.40
N ARG A 35 -63.32 -24.07 8.03
CA ARG A 35 -64.31 -23.94 6.94
C ARG A 35 -65.49 -23.00 7.26
N SER A 36 -65.69 -22.59 8.51
CA SER A 36 -66.86 -21.82 8.97
C SER A 36 -66.55 -20.39 9.45
N ASP A 37 -65.28 -19.98 9.50
CA ASP A 37 -64.85 -18.67 9.97
C ASP A 37 -64.03 -17.97 8.88
N ASP A 38 -64.70 -17.11 8.10
CA ASP A 38 -64.11 -16.44 6.93
C ASP A 38 -62.97 -15.49 7.31
N LEU A 39 -63.08 -14.80 8.46
CA LEU A 39 -62.09 -13.81 8.88
C LEU A 39 -60.78 -14.49 9.32
N ALA A 40 -60.86 -15.52 10.15
CA ALA A 40 -59.69 -16.27 10.61
C ALA A 40 -58.98 -16.98 9.43
N ARG A 41 -59.78 -17.47 8.48
CA ARG A 41 -59.28 -18.14 7.28
C ARG A 41 -58.50 -17.19 6.36
N GLU A 42 -59.02 -16.00 6.10
CA GLU A 42 -58.35 -14.97 5.28
C GLU A 42 -57.04 -14.49 5.91
N VAL A 43 -57.02 -14.27 7.22
CA VAL A 43 -55.81 -13.87 7.96
C VAL A 43 -54.71 -14.94 7.81
N LEU A 44 -55.04 -16.22 7.95
CA LEU A 44 -54.08 -17.32 7.81
C LEU A 44 -53.55 -17.48 6.37
N ILE A 45 -54.38 -17.26 5.35
CA ILE A 45 -53.96 -17.27 3.94
C ILE A 45 -53.00 -16.11 3.67
N ASN A 46 -53.34 -14.90 4.13
CA ASN A 46 -52.49 -13.73 3.96
C ASN A 46 -51.15 -13.85 4.70
N LEU A 47 -51.14 -14.44 5.90
CA LEU A 47 -49.90 -14.75 6.63
C LEU A 47 -49.05 -15.78 5.89
N SER A 48 -49.66 -16.86 5.37
CA SER A 48 -48.97 -17.87 4.57
C SER A 48 -48.31 -17.26 3.32
N ALA A 49 -49.06 -16.43 2.58
CA ALA A 49 -48.55 -15.71 1.42
C ALA A 49 -47.41 -14.75 1.79
N SER A 50 -47.52 -14.06 2.94
CA SER A 50 -46.50 -13.14 3.44
C SER A 50 -45.20 -13.87 3.78
N PHE A 51 -45.26 -15.04 4.43
CA PHE A 51 -44.07 -15.85 4.72
C PHE A 51 -43.35 -16.31 3.45
N LEU A 52 -44.11 -16.69 2.41
CA LEU A 52 -43.54 -17.06 1.11
C LEU A 52 -42.94 -15.86 0.37
N ALA A 53 -43.53 -14.67 0.50
CA ALA A 53 -43.04 -13.44 -0.14
C ALA A 53 -41.73 -12.90 0.49
N VAL A 54 -41.46 -13.18 1.77
CA VAL A 54 -40.21 -12.79 2.45
C VAL A 54 -38.99 -13.51 1.87
N ILE A 55 -39.14 -14.77 1.43
CA ILE A 55 -38.03 -15.59 0.89
C ILE A 55 -37.32 -14.94 -0.31
N PRO A 56 -37.99 -14.59 -1.43
CA PRO A 56 -37.33 -13.94 -2.56
C PRO A 56 -36.75 -12.57 -2.19
N THR A 57 -37.38 -11.85 -1.24
CA THR A 57 -36.91 -10.55 -0.75
C THR A 57 -35.57 -10.67 -0.02
N VAL A 58 -35.43 -11.65 0.88
CA VAL A 58 -34.18 -11.92 1.60
C VAL A 58 -33.07 -12.32 0.64
N ILE A 59 -33.35 -13.21 -0.32
CA ILE A 59 -32.39 -13.62 -1.35
C ILE A 59 -31.94 -12.42 -2.21
N PHE A 60 -32.88 -11.54 -2.56
CA PHE A 60 -32.59 -10.35 -3.35
C PHE A 60 -31.71 -9.35 -2.59
N ILE A 61 -32.04 -9.07 -1.33
CA ILE A 61 -31.23 -8.20 -0.45
C ILE A 61 -29.84 -8.77 -0.26
N ASP A 62 -29.71 -10.08 -0.01
CA ASP A 62 -28.40 -10.73 0.17
C ASP A 62 -27.53 -10.63 -1.09
N LYS A 63 -28.10 -10.89 -2.28
CA LYS A 63 -27.42 -10.69 -3.56
C LYS A 63 -27.02 -9.23 -3.78
N LEU A 64 -27.88 -8.28 -3.39
CA LEU A 64 -27.61 -6.85 -3.52
C LEU A 64 -26.46 -6.43 -2.59
N VAL A 65 -26.46 -6.91 -1.34
CA VAL A 65 -25.39 -6.70 -0.36
C VAL A 65 -24.09 -7.34 -0.83
N GLU A 66 -24.12 -8.57 -1.35
CA GLU A 66 -22.93 -9.24 -1.90
C GLU A 66 -22.36 -8.47 -3.10
N ARG A 67 -23.22 -8.04 -4.02
CA ARG A 67 -22.85 -7.21 -5.17
C ARG A 67 -22.24 -5.90 -4.70
N HIS A 68 -22.88 -5.20 -3.76
CA HIS A 68 -22.37 -3.93 -3.21
C HIS A 68 -21.01 -4.12 -2.52
N ARG A 69 -20.82 -5.23 -1.78
CA ARG A 69 -19.53 -5.57 -1.16
C ARG A 69 -18.46 -5.81 -2.22
N LYS A 70 -18.75 -6.56 -3.28
CA LYS A 70 -17.82 -6.79 -4.40
C LYS A 70 -17.44 -5.48 -5.09
N TYR A 71 -18.40 -4.59 -5.33
CA TYR A 71 -18.12 -3.26 -5.89
C TYR A 71 -17.22 -2.44 -4.96
N ARG A 72 -17.55 -2.33 -3.66
CA ARG A 72 -16.71 -1.58 -2.71
C ARG A 72 -15.29 -2.14 -2.63
N LEU A 73 -15.14 -3.46 -2.61
CA LEU A 73 -13.83 -4.10 -2.61
C LEU A 73 -13.06 -3.72 -3.87
N ARG A 74 -13.67 -3.83 -5.06
CA ARG A 74 -13.04 -3.46 -6.33
C ARG A 74 -12.57 -2.00 -6.33
N TYR A 75 -13.42 -1.06 -5.92
CA TYR A 75 -13.05 0.36 -5.82
C TYR A 75 -11.92 0.60 -4.83
N ALA A 76 -11.95 -0.08 -3.67
CA ALA A 76 -10.90 0.02 -2.67
C ALA A 76 -9.56 -0.55 -3.20
N THR A 77 -9.61 -1.64 -3.95
CA THR A 77 -8.45 -2.22 -4.64
C THR A 77 -7.93 -1.26 -5.71
N GLU A 78 -8.77 -0.68 -6.57
CA GLU A 78 -8.36 0.32 -7.57
C GLU A 78 -7.72 1.54 -6.90
N ALA A 79 -8.30 2.05 -5.81
CA ALA A 79 -7.74 3.15 -5.03
C ALA A 79 -6.38 2.80 -4.42
N ALA A 80 -6.21 1.59 -3.89
CA ALA A 80 -4.93 1.12 -3.36
C ALA A 80 -3.85 1.07 -4.46
N HIS A 81 -4.19 0.56 -5.66
CA HIS A 81 -3.27 0.57 -6.80
C HIS A 81 -2.87 1.99 -7.22
N HIS A 82 -3.82 2.92 -7.26
CA HIS A 82 -3.53 4.32 -7.54
C HIS A 82 -2.62 4.95 -6.48
N ALA A 83 -2.86 4.69 -5.20
CA ALA A 83 -2.04 5.16 -4.10
C ALA A 83 -0.60 4.63 -4.20
N MET A 84 -0.43 3.33 -4.48
CA MET A 84 0.89 2.72 -4.71
C MET A 84 1.62 3.35 -5.90
N LYS A 85 0.89 3.61 -6.99
CA LYS A 85 1.43 4.28 -8.19
C LYS A 85 1.93 5.69 -7.86
N GLN A 86 1.15 6.47 -7.11
CA GLN A 86 1.53 7.81 -6.68
C GLN A 86 2.75 7.80 -5.75
N LEU A 87 2.81 6.84 -4.82
CA LEU A 87 3.94 6.66 -3.93
C LEU A 87 5.23 6.41 -4.71
N ARG A 88 5.20 5.44 -5.64
CA ARG A 88 6.31 5.16 -6.56
C ARG A 88 6.72 6.40 -7.34
N ASP A 89 5.76 7.09 -7.95
CA ASP A 89 6.02 8.23 -8.81
C ASP A 89 6.65 9.39 -8.02
N HIS A 90 6.25 9.61 -6.77
CA HIS A 90 6.89 10.56 -5.88
C HIS A 90 8.34 10.16 -5.57
N HIS A 91 8.62 8.87 -5.34
CA HIS A 91 9.98 8.39 -5.07
C HIS A 91 10.89 8.48 -6.28
N LEU A 92 10.39 8.13 -7.46
CA LEU A 92 11.14 8.28 -8.70
C LEU A 92 11.50 9.75 -8.93
N ARG A 93 10.56 10.67 -8.67
CA ARG A 93 10.86 12.11 -8.73
C ARG A 93 11.94 12.53 -7.74
N LEU A 94 11.85 12.08 -6.48
CA LEU A 94 12.86 12.40 -5.48
C LEU A 94 14.25 11.92 -5.90
N ALA A 95 14.34 10.68 -6.40
CA ALA A 95 15.58 10.11 -6.86
C ALA A 95 16.14 10.84 -8.11
N LEU A 96 15.25 11.26 -9.01
CA LEU A 96 15.62 12.08 -10.17
C LEU A 96 16.20 13.41 -9.75
N THR A 97 15.48 14.19 -8.94
CA THR A 97 15.87 15.55 -8.59
C THR A 97 17.09 15.56 -7.68
N SER A 98 17.09 14.73 -6.66
CA SER A 98 18.09 14.84 -5.59
C SER A 98 19.35 14.06 -5.87
N PHE A 99 19.24 12.89 -6.51
CA PHE A 99 20.41 12.08 -6.86
C PHE A 99 20.83 12.26 -8.33
N ARG A 100 20.25 13.26 -9.01
CA ARG A 100 20.57 13.66 -10.39
C ARG A 100 20.42 12.55 -11.42
N TYR A 101 19.49 11.62 -11.19
CA TYR A 101 19.27 10.49 -12.09
C TYR A 101 18.72 10.91 -13.46
N TYR A 102 18.18 12.13 -13.60
CA TYR A 102 17.79 12.66 -14.90
C TYR A 102 18.98 12.77 -15.86
N ILE A 103 20.19 13.07 -15.36
CA ILE A 103 21.42 13.14 -16.16
C ILE A 103 21.74 11.76 -16.73
N ALA A 104 21.73 10.73 -15.88
CA ALA A 104 21.98 9.36 -16.29
C ALA A 104 20.88 8.81 -17.24
N ALA A 105 19.65 9.34 -17.12
CA ALA A 105 18.55 9.02 -18.01
C ALA A 105 18.56 9.81 -19.33
N GLY A 106 19.51 10.74 -19.50
CA GLY A 106 19.65 11.56 -20.71
C GLY A 106 18.55 12.59 -20.92
N GLU A 107 17.84 13.02 -19.85
CA GLU A 107 16.83 14.07 -19.94
C GLU A 107 17.39 15.42 -19.45
N PRO A 108 17.16 16.54 -20.16
CA PRO A 108 17.46 17.86 -19.63
C PRO A 108 16.54 18.15 -18.43
N GLU A 109 17.07 18.79 -17.39
CA GLU A 109 16.37 19.10 -16.13
C GLU A 109 14.97 19.67 -16.37
N VAL A 110 13.93 18.98 -15.89
CA VAL A 110 12.58 19.57 -15.85
C VAL A 110 11.88 19.15 -14.56
N TYR A 111 11.73 20.11 -13.65
CA TYR A 111 11.05 20.01 -12.35
C TYR A 111 9.54 19.68 -12.44
N THR A 112 9.00 19.42 -13.64
CA THR A 112 7.57 19.17 -13.92
C THR A 112 7.35 17.95 -14.82
N ILE A 113 8.07 16.85 -14.56
CA ILE A 113 7.93 15.63 -15.35
C ILE A 113 6.65 14.88 -14.95
N ASP A 114 5.70 14.85 -15.88
CA ASP A 114 4.66 13.85 -15.90
C ASP A 114 5.31 12.48 -16.18
N LEU A 115 5.16 11.52 -15.26
CA LEU A 115 5.86 10.22 -15.30
C LEU A 115 5.10 9.23 -16.20
N THR A 116 5.24 9.42 -17.51
CA THR A 116 4.74 8.45 -18.51
C THR A 116 5.37 7.08 -18.29
N ASN A 117 4.72 6.01 -18.79
CA ASN A 117 5.25 4.64 -18.66
C ASN A 117 6.67 4.52 -19.25
N ASP A 118 6.93 5.17 -20.39
CA ASP A 118 8.26 5.17 -21.03
C ASP A 118 9.31 5.85 -20.15
N LYS A 119 8.98 7.02 -19.57
CA LYS A 119 9.86 7.74 -18.66
C LYS A 119 10.18 6.91 -17.41
N ARG A 120 9.18 6.29 -16.79
CA ARG A 120 9.38 5.38 -15.66
C ARG A 120 10.38 4.28 -15.99
N ARG A 121 10.20 3.61 -17.14
CA ARG A 121 11.10 2.55 -17.58
C ARG A 121 12.54 3.04 -17.78
N ARG A 122 12.72 4.23 -18.38
CA ARG A 122 14.04 4.85 -18.55
C ARG A 122 14.69 5.17 -17.21
N TYR A 123 13.91 5.68 -16.25
CA TYR A 123 14.42 6.04 -14.93
C TYR A 123 14.77 4.81 -14.08
N THR A 124 13.93 3.77 -14.08
CA THR A 124 14.28 2.48 -13.46
C THR A 124 15.55 1.89 -14.08
N LYS A 125 15.70 1.98 -15.41
CA LYS A 125 16.95 1.54 -16.08
C LYS A 125 18.16 2.38 -15.65
N ALA A 126 18.01 3.69 -15.50
CA ALA A 126 19.07 4.58 -15.03
C ALA A 126 19.44 4.28 -13.56
N LEU A 127 18.46 4.02 -12.70
CA LEU A 127 18.65 3.58 -11.32
C LEU A 127 19.51 2.31 -11.25
N LYS A 128 19.18 1.28 -12.04
CA LYS A 128 19.98 0.06 -12.17
C LYS A 128 21.40 0.37 -12.65
N GLY A 129 21.56 1.28 -13.62
CA GLY A 129 22.86 1.70 -14.13
C GLY A 129 23.73 2.36 -13.06
N ILE A 130 23.16 3.26 -12.25
CA ILE A 130 23.87 3.97 -11.21
C ILE A 130 24.29 3.03 -10.08
N LEU A 131 23.40 2.14 -9.66
CA LEU A 131 23.71 1.08 -8.67
C LEU A 131 24.88 0.17 -9.10
N LEU A 132 25.17 0.08 -10.41
CA LEU A 132 26.28 -0.69 -10.95
C LEU A 132 27.56 0.14 -11.16
N GLN A 133 27.45 1.46 -11.27
CA GLN A 133 28.56 2.35 -11.68
C GLN A 133 29.15 3.19 -10.54
N HIS A 134 28.37 3.50 -9.51
CA HIS A 134 28.78 4.38 -8.42
C HIS A 134 28.63 3.69 -7.07
N GLU A 135 29.56 3.95 -6.15
CA GLU A 135 29.32 3.59 -4.75
C GLU A 135 28.25 4.54 -4.19
N PRO A 136 27.22 4.04 -3.50
CA PRO A 136 26.14 4.88 -2.97
C PRO A 136 26.60 6.03 -2.06
N LYS A 137 27.76 5.87 -1.40
CA LYS A 137 28.39 6.93 -0.60
C LYS A 137 28.79 8.16 -1.44
N ASP A 138 29.23 7.96 -2.67
CA ASP A 138 29.70 9.04 -3.55
C ASP A 138 28.52 9.95 -3.92
N ILE A 139 27.32 9.37 -4.06
CA ILE A 139 26.09 10.12 -4.29
C ILE A 139 25.82 11.06 -3.12
N ALA A 140 25.92 10.56 -1.87
CA ALA A 140 25.68 11.36 -0.68
C ALA A 140 26.66 12.55 -0.56
N GLN A 141 27.93 12.33 -0.89
CA GLN A 141 28.98 13.36 -0.85
C GLN A 141 28.81 14.46 -1.91
N THR A 142 28.08 14.19 -3.00
CA THR A 142 27.85 15.18 -4.07
C THR A 142 26.66 16.10 -3.82
N LEU A 143 25.89 15.85 -2.75
CA LEU A 143 24.73 16.64 -2.38
C LEU A 143 25.17 17.98 -1.78
N THR A 144 24.59 19.06 -2.28
CA THR A 144 24.63 20.37 -1.61
C THR A 144 23.80 20.34 -0.33
N LYS A 145 24.02 21.32 0.54
CA LYS A 145 23.24 21.48 1.77
C LYS A 145 21.74 21.54 1.49
N ASP A 146 21.32 22.28 0.47
CA ASP A 146 19.89 22.43 0.14
C ASP A 146 19.31 21.12 -0.40
N GLU A 147 20.05 20.40 -1.25
CA GLU A 147 19.67 19.06 -1.73
C GLU A 147 19.55 18.07 -0.56
N TRP A 148 20.48 18.10 0.41
CA TRP A 148 20.43 17.24 1.59
C TRP A 148 19.17 17.47 2.43
N HIS A 149 18.83 18.73 2.73
CA HIS A 149 17.62 19.06 3.48
C HIS A 149 16.36 18.67 2.69
N HIS A 150 16.35 18.89 1.38
CA HIS A 150 15.25 18.48 0.52
C HIS A 150 15.03 16.97 0.53
N VAL A 151 16.11 16.18 0.50
CA VAL A 151 16.06 14.71 0.62
C VAL A 151 15.50 14.31 1.97
N ALA A 152 16.04 14.84 3.07
CA ALA A 152 15.59 14.51 4.42
C ALA A 152 14.09 14.82 4.62
N ASP A 153 13.64 16.01 4.22
CA ASP A 153 12.23 16.42 4.30
C ASP A 153 11.33 15.50 3.47
N SER A 154 11.77 15.14 2.26
CA SER A 154 11.00 14.28 1.38
C SER A 154 10.92 12.86 1.92
N LEU A 155 12.03 12.29 2.43
CA LEU A 155 12.06 10.97 3.03
C LEU A 155 11.14 10.87 4.25
N SER A 156 11.14 11.89 5.11
CA SER A 156 10.24 11.94 6.27
C SER A 156 8.77 11.90 5.87
N ARG A 157 8.37 12.66 4.84
CA ARG A 157 7.00 12.62 4.28
C ARG A 157 6.68 11.26 3.68
N LEU A 158 7.59 10.70 2.90
CA LEU A 158 7.40 9.42 2.22
C LEU A 158 7.27 8.26 3.20
N ARG A 159 8.05 8.28 4.29
CA ARG A 159 7.90 7.35 5.41
C ARG A 159 6.48 7.41 5.98
N SER A 160 5.98 8.61 6.27
CA SER A 160 4.63 8.78 6.83
C SER A 160 3.53 8.30 5.87
N VAL A 161 3.63 8.63 4.58
CA VAL A 161 2.65 8.19 3.57
C VAL A 161 2.69 6.68 3.38
N ALA A 162 3.87 6.06 3.33
CA ALA A 162 4.00 4.62 3.22
C ALA A 162 3.35 3.89 4.42
N LEU A 163 3.56 4.41 5.64
CA LEU A 163 2.93 3.87 6.85
C LEU A 163 1.40 4.01 6.81
N GLU A 164 0.89 5.17 6.39
CA GLU A 164 -0.53 5.41 6.24
C GLU A 164 -1.15 4.41 5.25
N TYR A 165 -0.49 4.17 4.12
CA TYR A 165 -0.96 3.21 3.12
C TYR A 165 -0.92 1.77 3.62
N ILE A 166 0.08 1.38 4.41
CA ILE A 166 0.12 0.08 5.08
C ILE A 166 -1.12 -0.09 5.96
N VAL A 167 -1.41 0.91 6.81
CA VAL A 167 -2.55 0.86 7.74
C VAL A 167 -3.89 0.84 7.01
N LEU A 168 -4.04 1.67 5.96
CA LEU A 168 -5.28 1.79 5.19
C LEU A 168 -5.57 0.53 4.35
N TYR A 169 -4.53 -0.10 3.78
CA TYR A 169 -4.71 -1.12 2.77
C TYR A 169 -4.27 -2.54 3.17
N GLN A 170 -3.80 -2.77 4.41
CA GLN A 170 -3.44 -4.10 4.92
C GLN A 170 -4.51 -5.19 4.75
N GLY A 171 -5.80 -4.82 4.74
CA GLY A 171 -6.92 -5.77 4.57
C GLY A 171 -7.37 -5.95 3.11
N ILE A 172 -6.72 -5.27 2.16
CA ILE A 172 -7.11 -5.19 0.75
C ILE A 172 -5.95 -5.64 -0.16
N LEU A 173 -4.71 -5.23 0.15
CA LEU A 173 -3.52 -5.60 -0.60
C LEU A 173 -3.21 -7.08 -0.45
N GLU A 174 -2.64 -7.66 -1.51
CA GLU A 174 -2.06 -8.99 -1.42
C GLU A 174 -0.83 -8.98 -0.53
N SER A 175 -0.51 -10.12 0.09
CA SER A 175 0.61 -10.23 1.02
C SER A 175 1.95 -9.81 0.41
N GLU A 176 2.14 -10.06 -0.90
CA GLU A 176 3.33 -9.65 -1.62
C GLU A 176 3.42 -8.12 -1.76
N GLN A 177 2.33 -7.46 -2.15
CA GLN A 177 2.27 -6.01 -2.29
C GLN A 177 2.49 -5.32 -0.94
N LEU A 178 1.87 -5.83 0.12
CA LEU A 178 2.08 -5.36 1.48
C LEU A 178 3.53 -5.56 1.94
N GLY A 179 4.13 -6.72 1.62
CA GLY A 179 5.53 -7.01 1.92
C GLY A 179 6.49 -6.02 1.25
N ARG A 180 6.29 -5.75 -0.05
CA ARG A 180 7.08 -4.74 -0.78
C ARG A 180 6.93 -3.33 -0.19
N LEU A 181 5.71 -2.94 0.18
CA LEU A 181 5.44 -1.65 0.83
C LEU A 181 6.09 -1.54 2.21
N LEU A 182 6.10 -2.62 3.00
CA LEU A 182 6.80 -2.69 4.29
C LEU A 182 8.32 -2.57 4.13
N THR A 183 8.91 -3.31 3.19
CA THR A 183 10.34 -3.19 2.86
C THR A 183 10.70 -1.75 2.49
N MET A 184 9.87 -1.12 1.66
CA MET A 184 10.05 0.27 1.27
C MET A 184 9.98 1.24 2.45
N HIS A 185 8.95 1.12 3.29
CA HIS A 185 8.79 1.93 4.48
C HIS A 185 10.02 1.82 5.41
N ASN A 186 10.52 0.60 5.61
CA ASN A 186 11.71 0.37 6.44
C ASN A 186 12.96 1.00 5.81
N ALA A 187 13.08 0.95 4.48
CA ALA A 187 14.18 1.63 3.79
C ALA A 187 14.11 3.15 3.94
N PHE A 188 12.91 3.77 3.93
CA PHE A 188 12.78 5.19 4.26
C PHE A 188 13.14 5.49 5.69
N GLN A 189 12.70 4.65 6.64
CA GLN A 189 13.05 4.83 8.04
C GLN A 189 14.55 4.82 8.27
N GLU A 190 15.25 3.83 7.70
CA GLU A 190 16.69 3.69 7.86
C GLU A 190 17.44 4.85 7.19
N LEU A 191 17.02 5.23 5.97
CA LEU A 191 17.65 6.33 5.25
C LEU A 191 17.41 7.69 5.92
N ASP A 192 16.17 7.97 6.35
CA ASP A 192 15.80 9.16 7.13
C ASP A 192 16.62 9.24 8.42
N PHE A 193 16.71 8.14 9.17
CA PHE A 193 17.53 8.09 10.38
C PHE A 193 18.99 8.40 10.06
N THR A 194 19.55 7.78 9.02
CA THR A 194 20.96 7.92 8.67
C THR A 194 21.31 9.34 8.19
N PHE A 195 20.45 9.96 7.38
CA PHE A 195 20.62 11.34 6.92
C PHE A 195 20.53 12.37 8.06
N ASN A 196 19.87 12.01 9.16
CA ASN A 196 19.71 12.85 10.34
C ASN A 196 20.76 12.59 11.44
N LEU A 197 21.66 11.60 11.29
CA LEU A 197 22.70 11.31 12.29
C LEU A 197 23.69 12.46 12.46
N ASP A 198 24.30 12.89 11.37
CA ASP A 198 25.25 14.02 11.37
C ASP A 198 25.45 14.60 9.97
N ALA A 199 24.49 15.43 9.52
CA ALA A 199 24.55 16.04 8.19
C ALA A 199 25.86 16.83 7.95
N ASN A 200 26.43 17.45 8.99
CA ASN A 200 27.66 18.21 8.86
C ASN A 200 28.87 17.35 8.49
N ALA A 201 28.85 16.04 8.78
CA ALA A 201 29.90 15.14 8.34
C ALA A 201 30.01 15.14 6.81
N PHE A 202 28.88 15.18 6.11
CA PHE A 202 28.81 15.09 4.65
C PHE A 202 28.79 16.46 3.95
N LEU A 203 28.41 17.51 4.68
CA LEU A 203 28.23 18.86 4.13
C LEU A 203 29.43 19.78 4.32
N MET A 204 30.43 19.36 5.10
CA MET A 204 31.64 20.14 5.39
C MET A 204 32.89 19.32 5.04
N PRO A 205 34.02 19.97 4.71
CA PRO A 205 35.30 19.28 4.61
C PRO A 205 35.60 18.51 5.89
N LEU A 206 36.12 17.28 5.77
CA LEU A 206 36.43 16.39 6.91
C LEU A 206 37.23 17.11 8.01
N ASN A 207 38.24 17.90 7.62
CA ASN A 207 39.09 18.62 8.57
C ASN A 207 38.30 19.65 9.39
N GLU A 208 37.33 20.33 8.77
CA GLU A 208 36.49 21.34 9.44
C GLU A 208 35.48 20.67 10.37
N TRP A 209 34.81 19.61 9.91
CA TRP A 209 33.90 18.83 10.76
C TRP A 209 34.64 18.17 11.93
N ALA A 210 35.81 17.59 11.68
CA ALA A 210 36.64 16.92 12.69
C ALA A 210 37.08 17.89 13.80
N GLN A 211 37.58 19.08 13.43
CA GLN A 211 38.01 20.10 14.39
C GLN A 211 36.86 20.64 15.25
N ASN A 212 35.64 20.66 14.72
CA ASN A 212 34.46 21.15 15.44
C ASN A 212 33.91 20.14 16.47
N LYS A 213 34.18 18.85 16.32
CA LYS A 213 33.56 17.79 17.17
C LYS A 213 34.53 16.91 17.94
N PHE A 214 35.77 16.75 17.48
CA PHE A 214 36.69 15.78 18.02
C PHE A 214 38.03 16.42 18.39
N ALA A 215 38.58 16.01 19.54
CA ALA A 215 39.92 16.41 19.95
C ALA A 215 41.04 15.60 19.25
N ASN A 216 40.70 14.46 18.66
CA ASN A 216 41.61 13.55 17.96
C ASN A 216 41.15 13.34 16.50
N GLU A 217 42.05 13.63 15.57
CA GLU A 217 41.82 13.47 14.12
C GLU A 217 41.66 12.00 13.70
N GLU A 218 42.34 11.07 14.38
CA GLU A 218 42.23 9.64 14.10
C GLU A 218 40.84 9.11 14.46
N THR A 219 40.32 9.47 15.63
CA THR A 219 38.95 9.15 16.06
C THR A 219 37.91 9.79 15.15
N ALA A 220 38.14 11.02 14.68
CA ALA A 220 37.24 11.66 13.71
C ALA A 220 37.18 10.89 12.38
N ARG A 221 38.34 10.43 11.87
CA ARG A 221 38.40 9.60 10.65
C ARG A 221 37.68 8.27 10.79
N GLU A 222 37.85 7.59 11.93
CA GLU A 222 37.15 6.32 12.19
C GLU A 222 35.62 6.50 12.20
N ILE A 223 35.13 7.51 12.92
CA ILE A 223 33.69 7.80 13.00
C ILE A 223 33.15 8.24 11.65
N TYR A 224 33.91 9.06 10.92
CA TYR A 224 33.54 9.48 9.57
C TYR A 224 33.40 8.27 8.63
N GLY A 225 34.35 7.33 8.67
CA GLY A 225 34.28 6.09 7.88
C GLY A 225 33.06 5.23 8.22
N GLU A 226 32.69 5.12 9.49
CA GLU A 226 31.48 4.41 9.93
C GLU A 226 30.20 5.12 9.44
N LEU A 227 30.16 6.45 9.50
CA LEU A 227 29.04 7.24 8.98
C LEU A 227 28.88 7.06 7.47
N GLU A 228 29.98 7.13 6.71
CA GLU A 228 29.98 6.88 5.26
C GLU A 228 29.49 5.48 4.93
N PHE A 229 29.97 4.47 5.66
CA PHE A 229 29.54 3.09 5.47
C PHE A 229 28.03 2.94 5.71
N ARG A 230 27.51 3.50 6.81
CA ARG A 230 26.07 3.47 7.11
C ARG A 230 25.23 4.16 6.05
N VAL A 231 25.62 5.37 5.64
CA VAL A 231 24.93 6.11 4.55
C VAL A 231 24.93 5.30 3.27
N SER A 232 26.07 4.68 2.92
CA SER A 232 26.18 3.83 1.73
C SER A 232 25.22 2.65 1.76
N VAL A 233 25.17 1.92 2.89
CA VAL A 233 24.30 0.76 3.08
C VAL A 233 22.82 1.18 3.05
N ALA A 234 22.48 2.27 3.73
CA ALA A 234 21.10 2.78 3.78
C ALA A 234 20.64 3.23 2.39
N LEU A 235 21.47 3.98 1.66
CA LEU A 235 21.19 4.41 0.29
C LEU A 235 21.07 3.20 -0.65
N TYR A 236 21.97 2.23 -0.57
CA TYR A 236 21.87 1.01 -1.36
C TYR A 236 20.55 0.29 -1.12
N THR A 237 20.18 0.11 0.15
CA THR A 237 18.94 -0.59 0.55
C THR A 237 17.72 0.15 0.02
N TYR A 238 17.70 1.49 0.15
CA TYR A 238 16.66 2.35 -0.41
C TYR A 238 16.55 2.22 -1.93
N LEU A 239 17.66 2.34 -2.66
CA LEU A 239 17.68 2.29 -4.12
C LEU A 239 17.27 0.91 -4.64
N LYS A 240 17.67 -0.16 -3.96
CA LYS A 240 17.24 -1.52 -4.26
C LYS A 240 15.74 -1.70 -4.03
N ALA A 241 15.21 -1.22 -2.89
CA ALA A 241 13.78 -1.27 -2.63
C ALA A 241 13.00 -0.50 -3.71
N LEU A 242 13.50 0.68 -4.12
CA LEU A 242 12.93 1.48 -5.21
C LEU A 242 12.89 0.71 -6.53
N ASP A 243 13.97 0.00 -6.86
CA ASP A 243 14.05 -0.82 -8.06
C ASP A 243 12.95 -1.90 -8.07
N GLU A 244 12.88 -2.68 -7.00
CA GLU A 244 11.91 -3.78 -6.80
C GLU A 244 10.45 -3.28 -6.79
N PHE A 245 10.20 -2.07 -6.29
CA PHE A 245 8.88 -1.44 -6.28
C PHE A 245 8.53 -0.78 -7.62
N SER A 246 9.53 -0.48 -8.45
CA SER A 246 9.33 0.17 -9.75
C SER A 246 9.07 -0.80 -10.90
N ASP A 247 9.64 -2.01 -10.84
CA ASP A 247 9.53 -3.02 -11.90
C ASP A 247 8.10 -3.60 -11.97
N GLU A 248 7.47 -3.97 -10.85
CA GLU A 248 6.10 -4.51 -10.79
C GLU A 248 5.47 -4.31 -9.41
N ILE A 249 4.14 -4.22 -9.31
CA ILE A 249 3.42 -4.33 -8.02
C ILE A 249 2.49 -5.54 -8.09
N GLY A 250 2.98 -6.71 -7.64
CA GLY A 250 2.19 -7.95 -7.57
C GLY A 250 1.90 -8.61 -8.92
N GLY A 251 2.86 -8.63 -9.85
CA GLY A 251 2.72 -9.35 -11.14
C GLY A 251 1.75 -8.73 -12.14
N VAL A 252 1.33 -7.48 -11.92
CA VAL A 252 0.51 -6.70 -12.85
C VAL A 252 1.37 -5.57 -13.43
N GLU A 253 1.57 -5.58 -14.75
CA GLU A 253 2.12 -4.42 -15.48
C GLU A 253 1.20 -3.20 -15.26
N LEU A 254 1.79 -2.06 -14.90
CA LEU A 254 1.08 -0.81 -14.58
C LEU A 254 0.81 0.14 -15.77
#